data_AF-A0A1H0FHI9-F1
#
_entry.id   AF-A0A1H0FHI9-F1
#
_cell.length_a   1.000
_cell.length_b   1.000
_cell.length_c   1.000
_cell.angle_alpha   90.00
_cell.angle_beta   90.00
_cell.angle_gamma   90.00
#
_symmetry.space_group_name_H-M   'P 1'
#
loop_
_entity.id
_entity.type
_entity.pdbx_description
1 polymer ?
#
loop_
_entity_poly.entity_id
_entity_poly.type
_entity_poly.pdbx_seq_one_letter_code
_entity_poly.pdbx_strand_id
1 'polypeptide(L)'
;MSSEGISSFPSGGSDETAGRGVVSNRDALVEMAVCGFVSQPSLRPGGYVHHPDGRGEMLPGMFGIAFNARVGYRAFGWAGDHVEPGVSIAHPDERADFALHYLSCIGNEAVVTSGLAKGAVGTVTGEHARLLVDFEPDVLERLNIGDAIQIRAHGRGLAFRDLPGIDVKKTSPRLLDALGLERRDDGTLVVPVAMELPIRIMGSGAELNSEYVDQDLMSGDRALMAELGVDRMRLGDLIGIRHADHRFGRSYREGAVTIALCIHGDSVMTGHGPGILTLMSAVGGELDFRIEPGANIAALLGIGEQA
;
A
#
# COMPACT_ATOMS: atom_id res chain seq x y z
N MET A 1 27.53 -36.43 28.91
CA MET A 1 27.87 -35.21 29.68
C MET A 1 28.37 -34.20 28.67
N SER A 2 27.73 -33.07 28.37
CA SER A 2 26.56 -32.40 28.91
C SER A 2 25.87 -31.69 27.75
N SER A 3 24.55 -31.84 27.66
CA SER A 3 23.67 -31.02 26.85
C SER A 3 23.45 -29.69 27.58
N GLU A 4 24.07 -28.61 27.13
CA GLU A 4 23.72 -27.24 27.48
C GLU A 4 22.96 -26.71 26.27
N GLY A 5 21.63 -26.59 26.31
CA GLY A 5 20.93 -25.61 27.14
C GLY A 5 20.38 -24.57 26.17
N ILE A 6 19.36 -24.94 25.39
CA ILE A 6 18.61 -23.99 24.55
C ILE A 6 17.97 -23.01 25.52
N SER A 7 18.52 -21.80 25.59
CA SER A 7 17.98 -20.72 26.41
C SER A 7 16.61 -20.35 25.87
N SER A 8 15.63 -20.43 26.75
CA SER A 8 14.27 -19.95 26.59
C SER A 8 14.22 -18.59 25.86
N PHE A 9 13.40 -18.53 24.80
CA PHE A 9 12.96 -17.28 24.22
C PHE A 9 12.34 -16.40 25.32
N PRO A 10 12.67 -15.09 25.38
CA PRO A 10 12.05 -14.21 26.35
C PRO A 10 10.54 -14.17 26.10
N SER A 11 9.79 -14.45 27.17
CA SER A 11 8.34 -14.34 27.22
C SER A 11 7.89 -12.93 26.84
N GLY A 12 6.86 -12.88 26.00
CA GLY A 12 6.18 -11.72 25.44
C GLY A 12 6.34 -10.41 26.20
N GLY A 13 6.84 -9.40 25.48
CA GLY A 13 6.63 -8.01 25.85
C GLY A 13 5.15 -7.73 26.03
N SER A 14 4.83 -7.03 27.11
CA SER A 14 3.50 -6.60 27.49
C SER A 14 2.80 -5.88 26.32
N ASP A 15 1.57 -6.31 26.06
CA ASP A 15 0.65 -5.80 25.05
C ASP A 15 0.25 -4.34 25.34
N GLU A 16 1.06 -3.40 24.87
CA GLU A 16 0.77 -1.96 24.92
C GLU A 16 -0.32 -1.53 23.89
N THR A 17 -0.97 -2.47 23.19
CA THR A 17 -2.16 -2.16 22.37
C THR A 17 -3.49 -2.23 23.11
N ALA A 18 -3.46 -2.57 24.40
CA ALA A 18 -4.59 -2.37 25.31
C ALA A 18 -5.16 -0.93 25.29
N GLY A 19 -4.40 0.06 24.80
CA GLY A 19 -4.85 1.45 24.62
C GLY A 19 -5.68 1.75 23.36
N ARG A 20 -5.86 0.80 22.41
CA ARG A 20 -6.52 1.05 21.11
C ARG A 20 -7.74 0.15 20.81
N GLY A 21 -8.15 -0.69 21.76
CA GLY A 21 -9.42 -1.42 21.69
C GLY A 21 -9.45 -2.65 20.77
N VAL A 22 -8.32 -3.11 20.23
CA VAL A 22 -8.22 -4.33 19.41
C VAL A 22 -7.09 -5.24 19.88
N VAL A 23 -7.33 -6.55 19.86
CA VAL A 23 -6.33 -7.58 20.20
C VAL A 23 -5.92 -8.32 18.93
N SER A 24 -4.63 -8.43 18.66
CA SER A 24 -4.12 -9.10 17.45
C SER A 24 -3.20 -10.28 17.76
N ASN A 25 -2.85 -11.06 16.75
CA ASN A 25 -1.86 -12.14 16.82
C ASN A 25 -0.43 -11.67 16.46
N ARG A 26 -0.12 -10.38 16.58
CA ARG A 26 1.17 -9.78 16.17
C ARG A 26 2.40 -10.45 16.79
N ASP A 27 2.26 -10.97 18.01
CA ASP A 27 3.26 -11.70 18.78
C ASP A 27 3.65 -13.05 18.15
N ALA A 28 2.77 -13.60 17.31
CA ALA A 28 2.97 -14.88 16.63
C ALA A 28 3.43 -14.71 15.17
N LEU A 29 3.60 -13.47 14.69
CA LEU A 29 4.03 -13.22 13.33
C LEU A 29 5.51 -13.57 13.14
N VAL A 30 5.81 -14.08 11.95
CA VAL A 30 7.19 -14.31 11.52
C VAL A 30 7.66 -13.08 10.75
N GLU A 31 8.82 -12.58 11.15
CA GLU A 31 9.58 -11.60 10.39
C GLU A 31 10.60 -12.32 9.52
N MET A 32 10.69 -11.96 8.24
CA MET A 32 11.62 -12.58 7.31
C MET A 32 12.23 -11.58 6.33
N ALA A 33 13.45 -11.87 5.87
CA ALA A 33 14.10 -11.08 4.85
C ALA A 33 13.56 -11.45 3.46
N VAL A 34 13.12 -10.45 2.71
CA VAL A 34 12.89 -10.53 1.26
C VAL A 34 13.71 -9.43 0.58
N CYS A 35 14.12 -9.63 -0.67
CA CYS A 35 15.00 -8.69 -1.36
C CYS A 35 14.43 -8.39 -2.74
N GLY A 36 14.58 -7.13 -3.17
CA GLY A 36 14.38 -6.70 -4.54
C GLY A 36 15.54 -5.80 -4.98
N PHE A 37 15.50 -5.36 -6.22
CA PHE A 37 16.46 -4.45 -6.81
C PHE A 37 15.71 -3.26 -7.40
N VAL A 38 16.29 -2.06 -7.32
CA VAL A 38 15.73 -0.88 -7.98
C VAL A 38 15.50 -1.18 -9.45
N SER A 39 14.24 -1.13 -9.85
CA SER A 39 13.79 -1.58 -11.17
C SER A 39 14.09 -0.52 -12.22
N GLN A 40 14.38 -0.95 -13.45
CA GLN A 40 14.58 -0.04 -14.57
C GLN A 40 13.23 0.43 -15.15
N PRO A 41 13.01 1.74 -15.41
CA PRO A 41 11.92 2.23 -16.24
C PRO A 41 11.89 1.52 -17.59
N SER A 42 10.71 1.04 -17.97
CA SER A 42 10.54 0.25 -19.20
C SER A 42 9.27 0.65 -19.92
N LEU A 43 9.37 0.73 -21.25
CA LEU A 43 8.26 1.00 -22.16
C LEU A 43 8.17 -0.13 -23.18
N ARG A 44 6.96 -0.43 -23.65
CA ARG A 44 6.77 -1.38 -24.75
C ARG A 44 7.02 -0.69 -26.11
N PRO A 45 7.55 -1.38 -27.13
CA PRO A 45 7.60 -0.83 -28.49
C PRO A 45 6.21 -0.41 -28.96
N GLY A 46 6.07 0.82 -29.46
CA GLY A 46 4.76 1.40 -29.82
C GLY A 46 3.87 1.74 -28.61
N GLY A 47 4.42 1.77 -27.40
CA GLY A 47 3.70 1.92 -26.13
C GLY A 47 3.21 3.33 -25.82
N TYR A 48 2.72 4.08 -26.80
CA TYR A 48 1.92 5.25 -26.47
C TYR A 48 0.56 4.76 -25.91
N VAL A 49 0.13 5.37 -24.82
CA VAL A 49 -1.20 5.14 -24.24
C VAL A 49 -2.13 6.23 -24.73
N HIS A 50 -3.44 6.04 -24.65
CA HIS A 50 -4.40 7.03 -25.13
C HIS A 50 -5.31 7.47 -24.01
N HIS A 51 -5.61 8.77 -24.00
CA HIS A 51 -6.72 9.34 -23.27
C HIS A 51 -8.05 8.73 -23.72
N PRO A 52 -9.13 8.84 -22.91
CA PRO A 52 -10.46 8.38 -23.32
C PRO A 52 -11.01 9.01 -24.61
N ASP A 53 -10.49 10.18 -25.00
CA ASP A 53 -10.84 10.87 -26.25
C ASP A 53 -10.04 10.39 -27.48
N GLY A 54 -9.12 9.43 -27.29
CA GLY A 54 -8.28 8.85 -28.34
C GLY A 54 -6.97 9.59 -28.58
N ARG A 55 -6.66 10.68 -27.85
CA ARG A 55 -5.35 11.34 -27.96
C ARG A 55 -4.25 10.45 -27.39
N GLY A 56 -3.29 10.08 -28.24
CA GLY A 56 -2.13 9.29 -27.86
C GLY A 56 -1.05 10.11 -27.16
N GLU A 57 -0.44 9.56 -26.13
CA GLU A 57 0.59 10.17 -25.30
C GLU A 57 1.70 9.16 -24.93
N MET A 58 2.90 9.69 -24.68
CA MET A 58 4.02 8.93 -24.13
C MET A 58 4.48 9.64 -22.87
N LEU A 59 4.17 9.06 -21.72
CA LEU A 59 4.35 9.69 -20.41
C LEU A 59 5.22 8.82 -19.49
N PRO A 60 6.02 9.43 -18.61
CA PRO A 60 6.69 8.69 -17.54
C PRO A 60 5.71 8.30 -16.43
N GLY A 61 6.07 7.32 -15.61
CA GLY A 61 5.39 7.13 -14.33
C GLY A 61 5.70 5.81 -13.63
N MET A 62 5.69 4.70 -14.35
CA MET A 62 5.99 3.39 -13.76
C MET A 62 7.48 3.11 -13.67
N PHE A 63 7.86 2.43 -12.59
CA PHE A 63 9.18 1.87 -12.31
C PHE A 63 10.28 2.92 -12.06
N GLY A 64 11.46 2.47 -11.63
CA GLY A 64 12.60 3.34 -11.40
C GLY A 64 12.54 4.13 -10.10
N ILE A 65 13.16 5.32 -10.15
CA ILE A 65 13.24 6.27 -9.05
C ILE A 65 12.53 7.54 -9.50
N ALA A 66 11.40 7.85 -8.87
CA ALA A 66 10.72 9.12 -9.03
C ALA A 66 11.31 10.14 -8.06
N PHE A 67 12.19 11.00 -8.57
CA PHE A 67 12.88 12.02 -7.75
C PHE A 67 11.95 13.11 -7.21
N ASN A 68 10.82 13.35 -7.87
CA ASN A 68 9.89 14.45 -7.57
C ASN A 68 8.45 13.98 -7.29
N ALA A 69 8.25 12.68 -7.04
CA ALA A 69 6.97 12.15 -6.60
C ALA A 69 7.20 11.17 -5.44
N ARG A 70 6.66 11.51 -4.26
CA ARG A 70 6.77 10.69 -3.05
C ARG A 70 5.39 10.51 -2.41
N VAL A 71 5.29 9.57 -1.48
CA VAL A 71 4.09 9.42 -0.65
C VAL A 71 3.78 10.75 0.06
N GLY A 72 2.51 11.12 0.14
CA GLY A 72 2.03 12.43 0.59
C GLY A 72 1.77 13.43 -0.54
N TYR A 73 2.38 13.27 -1.72
CA TYR A 73 2.11 14.16 -2.88
C TYR A 73 0.76 13.86 -3.53
N ARG A 74 0.29 14.79 -4.38
CA ARG A 74 -0.91 14.61 -5.21
C ARG A 74 -0.86 13.33 -6.05
N ALA A 75 -2.00 12.63 -6.16
CA ALA A 75 -2.17 11.51 -7.09
C ALA A 75 -2.50 11.99 -8.52
N PHE A 76 -3.13 13.17 -8.65
CA PHE A 76 -3.58 13.73 -9.94
C PHE A 76 -2.73 14.89 -10.45
N GLY A 77 -2.82 15.17 -11.75
CA GLY A 77 -2.26 16.38 -12.37
C GLY A 77 -0.78 16.30 -12.74
N TRP A 78 -0.21 15.10 -12.72
CA TRP A 78 1.10 14.83 -13.31
C TRP A 78 1.00 14.80 -14.83
N ALA A 79 2.03 15.27 -15.51
CA ALA A 79 2.29 14.88 -16.90
C ALA A 79 2.92 13.49 -16.90
N GLY A 80 2.15 12.50 -16.44
CA GLY A 80 2.59 11.15 -16.13
C GLY A 80 1.45 10.14 -16.30
N ASP A 81 1.79 8.86 -16.34
CA ASP A 81 0.85 7.74 -16.38
C ASP A 81 1.27 6.69 -15.35
N HIS A 82 0.39 6.34 -14.41
CA HIS A 82 0.68 5.41 -13.32
C HIS A 82 1.95 5.80 -12.53
N VAL A 83 2.04 7.06 -12.09
CA VAL A 83 3.22 7.55 -11.37
C VAL A 83 3.42 6.79 -10.06
N GLU A 84 4.46 5.96 -10.00
CA GLU A 84 4.86 5.21 -8.81
C GLU A 84 5.76 6.12 -7.92
N PRO A 85 5.36 6.45 -6.68
CA PRO A 85 6.15 7.31 -5.81
C PRO A 85 7.42 6.64 -5.27
N GLY A 86 8.49 7.44 -5.15
CA GLY A 86 9.74 7.03 -4.54
C GLY A 86 10.50 6.04 -5.41
N VAL A 87 10.72 4.84 -4.89
CA VAL A 87 11.57 3.82 -5.51
C VAL A 87 10.76 2.56 -5.78
N SER A 88 10.69 2.17 -7.05
CA SER A 88 10.08 0.91 -7.47
C SER A 88 11.12 -0.20 -7.52
N ILE A 89 10.88 -1.30 -6.81
CA ILE A 89 11.77 -2.47 -6.81
C ILE A 89 11.08 -3.72 -7.36
N ALA A 90 11.89 -4.60 -7.96
CA ALA A 90 11.49 -5.95 -8.38
C ALA A 90 12.66 -6.92 -8.21
N HIS A 91 12.33 -8.21 -8.19
CA HIS A 91 13.30 -9.28 -8.28
C HIS A 91 13.32 -9.87 -9.71
N PRO A 92 14.50 -10.14 -10.31
CA PRO A 92 14.56 -10.67 -11.68
C PRO A 92 14.12 -12.14 -11.80
N ASP A 93 14.25 -12.92 -10.71
CA ASP A 93 13.61 -14.24 -10.61
C ASP A 93 12.14 -14.07 -10.20
N GLU A 94 11.24 -14.58 -11.03
CA GLU A 94 9.79 -14.46 -10.89
C GLU A 94 9.26 -15.00 -9.56
N ARG A 95 9.80 -16.13 -9.07
CA ARG A 95 9.31 -16.72 -7.81
C ARG A 95 9.68 -15.87 -6.61
N ALA A 96 10.90 -15.34 -6.61
CA ALA A 96 11.34 -14.39 -5.60
C ALA A 96 10.62 -13.04 -5.74
N ASP A 97 10.22 -12.63 -6.93
CA ASP A 97 9.41 -11.42 -7.15
C ASP A 97 8.00 -11.60 -6.56
N PHE A 98 7.34 -12.72 -6.82
CA PHE A 98 6.10 -13.06 -6.14
C PHE A 98 6.26 -13.10 -4.62
N ALA A 99 7.37 -13.64 -4.11
CA ALA A 99 7.65 -13.62 -2.66
C ALA A 99 7.78 -12.19 -2.12
N LEU A 100 8.46 -11.30 -2.85
CA LEU A 100 8.58 -9.89 -2.54
C LEU A 100 7.20 -9.22 -2.45
N HIS A 101 6.33 -9.46 -3.43
CA HIS A 101 4.95 -8.97 -3.47
C HIS A 101 4.10 -9.54 -2.32
N TYR A 102 4.04 -10.85 -2.13
CA TYR A 102 3.13 -11.46 -1.17
C TYR A 102 3.54 -11.26 0.29
N LEU A 103 4.83 -11.20 0.60
CA LEU A 103 5.32 -11.18 1.98
C LEU A 103 5.49 -9.75 2.52
N SER A 104 5.81 -8.78 1.65
CA SER A 104 5.97 -7.39 2.06
C SER A 104 4.62 -6.77 2.45
N CYS A 105 4.65 -5.91 3.46
CA CYS A 105 3.50 -5.16 3.94
C CYS A 105 3.84 -3.67 4.01
N ILE A 106 2.83 -2.82 3.85
CA ILE A 106 2.97 -1.38 3.97
C ILE A 106 3.43 -1.03 5.40
N GLY A 107 4.41 -0.15 5.50
CA GLY A 107 5.08 0.20 6.75
C GLY A 107 6.26 -0.70 7.12
N ASN A 108 6.56 -1.75 6.35
CA ASN A 108 7.80 -2.52 6.55
C ASN A 108 9.04 -1.67 6.30
N GLU A 109 10.09 -1.96 7.07
CA GLU A 109 11.40 -1.36 6.92
C GLU A 109 12.11 -1.93 5.68
N ALA A 110 12.70 -1.05 4.89
CA ALA A 110 13.50 -1.37 3.72
C ALA A 110 14.91 -0.79 3.88
N VAL A 111 15.94 -1.61 3.68
CA VAL A 111 17.34 -1.20 3.85
C VAL A 111 18.08 -1.37 2.53
N VAL A 112 18.75 -0.30 2.09
CA VAL A 112 19.63 -0.36 0.93
C VAL A 112 20.88 -1.16 1.29
N THR A 113 21.19 -2.23 0.56
CA THR A 113 22.29 -3.16 0.89
C THR A 113 23.49 -3.07 -0.04
N SER A 114 23.41 -2.25 -1.08
CA SER A 114 24.46 -2.04 -2.09
C SER A 114 24.50 -0.57 -2.56
N GLY A 115 25.41 -0.25 -3.49
CA GLY A 115 25.49 1.09 -4.07
C GLY A 115 25.97 2.17 -3.11
N LEU A 116 25.82 3.42 -3.54
CA LEU A 116 26.28 4.61 -2.80
C LEU A 116 25.39 4.95 -1.60
N ALA A 117 24.15 4.48 -1.61
CA ALA A 117 23.16 4.66 -0.56
C ALA A 117 23.14 3.51 0.48
N LYS A 118 24.10 2.58 0.44
CA LYS A 118 24.14 1.43 1.35
C LYS A 118 23.99 1.85 2.82
N GLY A 119 23.08 1.19 3.53
CA GLY A 119 22.75 1.45 4.92
C GLY A 119 21.61 2.46 5.12
N ALA A 120 21.16 3.14 4.06
CA ALA A 120 19.96 3.95 4.13
C ALA A 120 18.73 3.09 4.43
N VAL A 121 17.83 3.64 5.24
CA VAL A 121 16.59 3.02 5.68
C VAL A 121 15.42 3.77 5.08
N GLY A 122 14.45 3.04 4.56
CA GLY A 122 13.22 3.51 3.96
C GLY A 122 12.02 2.69 4.44
N THR A 123 10.86 2.96 3.87
CA THR A 123 9.60 2.32 4.25
C THR A 123 8.80 1.89 3.04
N VAL A 124 8.25 0.67 3.05
CA VAL A 124 7.34 0.18 2.00
C VAL A 124 6.03 0.97 2.02
N THR A 125 5.64 1.54 0.89
CA THR A 125 4.49 2.46 0.76
C THR A 125 3.40 1.95 -0.16
N GLY A 126 3.69 0.99 -1.04
CA GLY A 126 2.71 0.48 -1.99
C GLY A 126 3.17 -0.77 -2.71
N GLU A 127 2.26 -1.35 -3.48
CA GLU A 127 2.51 -2.51 -4.33
C GLU A 127 1.61 -2.46 -5.57
N HIS A 128 2.23 -2.20 -6.72
CA HIS A 128 1.58 -2.21 -8.03
C HIS A 128 2.30 -3.24 -8.90
N ALA A 129 2.71 -2.92 -10.13
CA ALA A 129 3.57 -3.76 -10.94
C ALA A 129 4.99 -3.91 -10.34
N ARG A 130 5.35 -3.08 -9.36
CA ARG A 130 6.54 -3.16 -8.52
C ARG A 130 6.17 -2.93 -7.06
N LEU A 131 7.03 -3.34 -6.15
CA LEU A 131 6.93 -2.92 -4.76
C LEU A 131 7.51 -1.50 -4.62
N LEU A 132 6.82 -0.63 -3.88
CA LEU A 132 7.15 0.79 -3.77
C LEU A 132 7.74 1.08 -2.39
N VAL A 133 8.84 1.84 -2.37
CA VAL A 133 9.57 2.18 -1.17
C VAL A 133 9.89 3.67 -1.16
N ASP A 134 9.56 4.32 -0.05
CA ASP A 134 9.94 5.70 0.20
C ASP A 134 11.28 5.77 0.94
N PHE A 135 12.15 6.66 0.47
CA PHE A 135 13.41 7.04 1.13
C PHE A 135 13.51 8.57 1.14
N GLU A 136 14.34 9.09 2.03
CA GLU A 136 14.64 10.53 2.09
C GLU A 136 15.28 11.05 0.80
N PRO A 137 15.10 12.34 0.46
CA PRO A 137 15.53 12.88 -0.84
C PRO A 137 17.02 12.70 -1.12
N ASP A 138 17.88 12.85 -0.10
CA ASP A 138 19.34 12.66 -0.24
C ASP A 138 19.74 11.20 -0.49
N VAL A 139 18.88 10.24 -0.12
CA VAL A 139 19.04 8.82 -0.45
C VAL A 139 18.64 8.59 -1.91
N LEU A 140 17.53 9.18 -2.37
CA LEU A 140 17.09 9.06 -3.77
C LEU A 140 18.18 9.51 -4.75
N GLU A 141 18.86 10.63 -4.47
CA GLU A 141 19.98 11.15 -5.28
C GLU A 141 21.21 10.23 -5.34
N ARG A 142 21.33 9.26 -4.43
CA ARG A 142 22.46 8.30 -4.37
C ARG A 142 22.10 6.90 -4.83
N LEU A 143 20.82 6.60 -4.96
CA LEU A 143 20.34 5.30 -5.43
C LEU A 143 20.54 5.18 -6.94
N ASN A 144 20.92 3.98 -7.37
CA ASN A 144 21.01 3.62 -8.78
C ASN A 144 20.03 2.51 -9.11
N ILE A 145 19.67 2.45 -10.39
CA ILE A 145 19.00 1.27 -10.95
C ILE A 145 19.86 0.03 -10.68
N GLY A 146 19.23 -1.04 -10.19
CA GLY A 146 19.89 -2.28 -9.83
C GLY A 146 20.43 -2.33 -8.39
N ASP A 147 20.38 -1.24 -7.62
CA ASP A 147 20.75 -1.30 -6.19
C ASP A 147 19.82 -2.26 -5.45
N ALA A 148 20.40 -3.16 -4.64
CA ALA A 148 19.69 -4.13 -3.83
C ALA A 148 19.06 -3.49 -2.59
N ILE A 149 17.79 -3.80 -2.35
CA ILE A 149 17.00 -3.35 -1.20
C ILE A 149 16.44 -4.58 -0.48
N GLN A 150 16.81 -4.74 0.79
CA GLN A 150 16.29 -5.79 1.64
C GLN A 150 15.16 -5.27 2.51
N ILE A 151 14.05 -5.99 2.55
CA ILE A 151 12.88 -5.67 3.35
C ILE A 151 12.79 -6.65 4.52
N ARG A 152 12.55 -6.10 5.71
CA ARG A 152 12.17 -6.90 6.89
C ARG A 152 10.66 -7.12 6.81
N ALA A 153 10.26 -8.12 6.04
CA ALA A 153 8.86 -8.43 5.78
C ALA A 153 8.18 -8.93 7.07
N HIS A 154 7.15 -8.23 7.50
CA HIS A 154 6.45 -8.49 8.76
C HIS A 154 5.01 -7.97 8.71
N GLY A 155 4.02 -8.86 8.89
CA GLY A 155 2.60 -8.51 8.82
C GLY A 155 1.74 -9.55 8.12
N ARG A 156 2.34 -10.40 7.27
CA ARG A 156 1.61 -11.50 6.63
C ARG A 156 1.09 -12.48 7.69
N GLY A 157 -0.22 -12.70 7.71
CA GLY A 157 -0.91 -13.54 8.70
C GLY A 157 -1.44 -12.76 9.92
N LEU A 158 -1.29 -11.43 9.93
CA LEU A 158 -1.90 -10.56 10.94
C LEU A 158 -3.42 -10.73 10.92
N ALA A 159 -4.00 -10.91 12.10
CA ALA A 159 -5.43 -11.06 12.32
C ALA A 159 -5.82 -10.49 13.69
N PHE A 160 -7.03 -9.95 13.77
CA PHE A 160 -7.63 -9.58 15.05
C PHE A 160 -8.20 -10.84 15.73
N ARG A 161 -7.80 -11.09 16.98
CA ARG A 161 -8.26 -12.23 17.77
C ARG A 161 -9.71 -12.03 18.23
N ASP A 162 -10.08 -10.78 18.49
CA ASP A 162 -11.38 -10.37 19.02
C ASP A 162 -12.33 -9.82 17.95
N LEU A 163 -11.88 -9.71 16.70
CA LEU A 163 -12.66 -9.31 15.51
C LEU A 163 -12.34 -10.22 14.31
N PRO A 164 -12.57 -11.54 14.39
CA PRO A 164 -12.15 -12.50 13.35
C PRO A 164 -12.88 -12.34 12.01
N GLY A 165 -13.97 -11.56 11.95
CA GLY A 165 -14.69 -11.24 10.72
C GLY A 165 -13.97 -10.21 9.83
N ILE A 166 -12.98 -9.50 10.37
CA ILE A 166 -12.16 -8.53 9.65
C ILE A 166 -10.91 -9.23 9.12
N ASP A 167 -10.82 -9.29 7.81
CA ASP A 167 -9.63 -9.78 7.12
C ASP A 167 -8.61 -8.63 6.98
N VAL A 168 -7.36 -8.87 7.38
CA VAL A 168 -6.28 -7.87 7.34
C VAL A 168 -5.25 -8.31 6.30
N LYS A 169 -4.90 -7.37 5.42
CA LYS A 169 -3.99 -7.57 4.29
C LYS A 169 -2.94 -6.47 4.26
N LYS A 170 -1.75 -6.80 3.75
CA LYS A 170 -0.65 -5.84 3.44
C LYS A 170 -0.33 -4.81 4.53
N THR A 171 -0.63 -5.12 5.79
CA THR A 171 -0.53 -4.17 6.92
C THR A 171 0.52 -4.69 7.88
N SER A 172 1.61 -3.93 8.03
CA SER A 172 2.61 -4.23 9.04
C SER A 172 2.09 -3.89 10.44
N PRO A 173 2.62 -4.48 11.52
CA PRO A 173 2.28 -4.05 12.88
C PRO A 173 2.56 -2.56 13.13
N ARG A 174 3.63 -2.01 12.53
CA ARG A 174 3.94 -0.57 12.58
C ARG A 174 2.82 0.28 11.97
N LEU A 175 2.30 -0.11 10.81
CA LEU A 175 1.16 0.60 10.21
C LEU A 175 -0.10 0.40 11.04
N LEU A 176 -0.40 -0.81 11.50
CA LEU A 176 -1.56 -1.09 12.35
C LEU A 176 -1.60 -0.17 13.58
N ASP A 177 -0.45 0.03 14.21
CA ASP A 177 -0.28 0.93 15.36
C ASP A 177 -0.40 2.40 14.99
N ALA A 178 -0.30 2.78 13.72
CA ALA A 178 -0.42 4.16 13.28
C ALA A 178 -1.86 4.51 12.82
N LEU A 179 -2.68 3.53 12.42
CA LEU A 179 -4.00 3.72 11.78
C LEU A 179 -5.06 4.46 12.62
N GLY A 180 -4.82 4.74 13.90
CA GLY A 180 -5.79 5.48 14.72
C GLY A 180 -7.14 4.76 14.91
N LEU A 181 -7.09 3.42 14.99
CA LEU A 181 -8.26 2.56 15.14
C LEU A 181 -9.10 2.92 16.37
N GLU A 182 -10.41 2.91 16.22
CA GLU A 182 -11.39 3.14 17.29
C GLU A 182 -12.41 2.01 17.31
N ARG A 183 -12.67 1.45 18.50
CA ARG A 183 -13.77 0.48 18.68
C ARG A 183 -14.97 1.18 19.30
N ARG A 184 -16.10 1.13 18.60
CA ARG A 184 -17.39 1.65 19.08
C ARG A 184 -18.01 0.74 20.14
N ASP A 185 -18.98 1.26 20.89
CA ASP A 185 -19.72 0.53 21.93
C ASP A 185 -20.47 -0.71 21.39
N ASP A 186 -20.88 -0.68 20.11
CA ASP A 186 -21.52 -1.80 19.42
C ASP A 186 -20.53 -2.88 18.95
N GLY A 187 -19.23 -2.68 19.17
CA GLY A 187 -18.16 -3.58 18.80
C GLY A 187 -17.54 -3.33 17.43
N THR A 188 -18.08 -2.40 16.63
CA THR A 188 -17.57 -2.06 15.29
C THR A 188 -16.18 -1.41 15.38
N LEU A 189 -15.26 -1.83 14.51
CA LEU A 189 -13.96 -1.19 14.32
C LEU A 189 -14.08 -0.07 13.29
N VAL A 190 -13.72 1.14 13.68
CA VAL A 190 -13.75 2.33 12.82
C VAL A 190 -12.33 2.74 12.48
N VAL A 191 -12.07 2.91 11.18
CA VAL A 191 -10.79 3.39 10.68
C VAL A 191 -10.94 4.82 10.11
N PRO A 192 -10.09 5.78 10.48
CA PRO A 192 -10.01 7.07 9.81
C PRO A 192 -9.54 6.90 8.35
N VAL A 193 -10.26 7.52 7.42
CA VAL A 193 -9.91 7.52 5.98
C VAL A 193 -10.01 8.93 5.42
N ALA A 194 -9.15 9.29 4.47
CA ALA A 194 -9.13 10.62 3.86
C ALA A 194 -10.38 10.90 3.03
N MET A 195 -10.88 9.87 2.35
CA MET A 195 -12.08 9.94 1.53
C MET A 195 -12.75 8.57 1.35
N GLU A 196 -13.99 8.61 0.86
CA GLU A 196 -14.72 7.44 0.40
C GLU A 196 -14.72 7.39 -1.14
N LEU A 197 -14.43 6.23 -1.71
CA LEU A 197 -14.62 5.99 -3.14
C LEU A 197 -15.91 5.20 -3.39
N PRO A 198 -16.74 5.62 -4.36
CA PRO A 198 -17.86 4.80 -4.81
C PRO A 198 -17.35 3.53 -5.50
N ILE A 199 -17.87 2.36 -5.13
CA ILE A 199 -17.47 1.10 -5.78
C ILE A 199 -17.67 1.08 -7.30
N ARG A 200 -18.65 1.84 -7.81
CA ARG A 200 -18.98 1.90 -9.26
C ARG A 200 -17.85 2.49 -10.12
N ILE A 201 -16.89 3.18 -9.52
CA ILE A 201 -15.74 3.74 -10.24
C ILE A 201 -14.49 2.86 -10.11
N MET A 202 -14.56 1.70 -9.47
CA MET A 202 -13.43 0.76 -9.43
C MET A 202 -13.34 -0.02 -10.75
N GLY A 203 -12.13 -0.19 -11.28
CA GLY A 203 -11.86 -0.72 -12.62
C GLY A 203 -10.78 -1.78 -12.65
N SER A 204 -9.69 -1.48 -13.38
CA SER A 204 -8.60 -2.43 -13.67
C SER A 204 -8.08 -3.15 -12.42
N GLY A 205 -7.83 -4.44 -12.56
CA GLY A 205 -7.41 -5.31 -11.44
C GLY A 205 -8.57 -5.97 -10.70
N ALA A 206 -9.84 -5.73 -11.06
CA ALA A 206 -10.99 -6.42 -10.46
C ALA A 206 -10.91 -7.97 -10.57
N GLU A 207 -10.29 -8.47 -11.64
CA GLU A 207 -10.09 -9.88 -11.94
C GLU A 207 -8.94 -10.53 -11.16
N LEU A 208 -8.09 -9.73 -10.52
CA LEU A 208 -6.92 -10.20 -9.77
C LEU A 208 -7.30 -10.60 -8.34
N ASN A 209 -6.45 -11.43 -7.75
CA ASN A 209 -6.49 -11.76 -6.33
C ASN A 209 -6.29 -10.47 -5.50
N SER A 210 -7.09 -10.24 -4.46
CA SER A 210 -6.95 -9.03 -3.62
C SER A 210 -5.66 -8.99 -2.80
N GLU A 211 -4.94 -10.12 -2.72
CA GLU A 211 -3.62 -10.24 -2.10
C GLU A 211 -2.45 -9.89 -3.02
N TYR A 212 -2.71 -9.71 -4.30
CA TYR A 212 -1.70 -9.44 -5.31
C TYR A 212 -1.98 -8.07 -5.92
N VAL A 213 -1.03 -7.16 -5.75
CA VAL A 213 -1.10 -5.78 -6.26
C VAL A 213 -2.39 -5.05 -5.86
N ASP A 214 -2.67 -3.93 -6.50
CA ASP A 214 -3.79 -3.03 -6.25
C ASP A 214 -4.92 -3.17 -7.30
N GLN A 215 -5.96 -2.35 -7.13
CA GLN A 215 -7.04 -2.16 -8.09
C GLN A 215 -7.16 -0.67 -8.41
N ASP A 216 -7.23 -0.32 -9.68
CA ASP A 216 -7.39 1.07 -10.10
C ASP A 216 -8.82 1.55 -9.86
N LEU A 217 -8.96 2.83 -9.53
CA LEU A 217 -10.19 3.56 -9.83
C LEU A 217 -10.14 4.09 -11.28
N MET A 218 -11.27 4.12 -11.98
CA MET A 218 -11.40 4.64 -13.33
C MET A 218 -11.57 6.15 -13.30
N SER A 219 -10.54 6.89 -13.71
CA SER A 219 -10.49 8.34 -13.56
C SER A 219 -10.82 9.14 -14.84
N GLY A 220 -11.19 8.45 -15.92
CA GLY A 220 -11.38 9.06 -17.24
C GLY A 220 -12.48 10.15 -17.30
N ASP A 221 -13.52 10.04 -16.48
CA ASP A 221 -14.53 11.10 -16.33
C ASP A 221 -14.06 12.16 -15.33
N ARG A 222 -13.35 13.16 -15.87
CA ARG A 222 -12.75 14.24 -15.06
C ARG A 222 -13.78 15.12 -14.37
N ALA A 223 -14.97 15.28 -14.95
CA ALA A 223 -16.04 16.04 -14.32
C ALA A 223 -16.55 15.31 -13.07
N LEU A 224 -16.74 13.98 -13.17
CA LEU A 224 -17.10 13.15 -12.03
C LEU A 224 -16.00 13.11 -10.96
N MET A 225 -14.72 13.02 -11.35
CA MET A 225 -13.62 13.05 -10.37
C MET A 225 -13.62 14.35 -9.55
N ALA A 226 -13.88 15.49 -10.19
CA ALA A 226 -13.98 16.79 -9.53
C ALA A 226 -15.26 16.91 -8.67
N GLU A 227 -16.39 16.39 -9.14
CA GLU A 227 -17.66 16.35 -8.39
C GLU A 227 -17.51 15.54 -7.09
N LEU A 228 -16.85 14.38 -7.17
CA LEU A 228 -16.58 13.50 -6.03
C LEU A 228 -15.41 13.97 -5.18
N GLY A 229 -14.63 14.96 -5.63
CA GLY A 229 -13.41 15.44 -4.97
C GLY A 229 -12.24 14.44 -4.98
N VAL A 230 -12.33 13.39 -5.81
CA VAL A 230 -11.30 12.34 -5.96
C VAL A 230 -10.02 12.89 -6.58
N ASP A 231 -10.13 13.93 -7.42
CA ASP A 231 -8.99 14.61 -8.04
C ASP A 231 -8.06 15.32 -7.04
N ARG A 232 -8.45 15.42 -5.76
CA ARG A 232 -7.63 15.94 -4.65
C ARG A 232 -6.87 14.87 -3.88
N MET A 233 -7.07 13.60 -4.22
CA MET A 233 -6.42 12.45 -3.59
C MET A 233 -4.89 12.61 -3.63
N ARG A 234 -4.25 12.15 -2.56
CA ARG A 234 -2.80 12.07 -2.43
C ARG A 234 -2.35 10.63 -2.39
N LEU A 235 -1.14 10.41 -2.87
CA LEU A 235 -0.41 9.18 -2.68
C LEU A 235 -0.28 8.94 -1.17
N GLY A 236 -0.66 7.75 -0.71
CA GLY A 236 -0.69 7.38 0.70
C GLY A 236 -1.98 7.70 1.45
N ASP A 237 -2.99 8.31 0.82
CA ASP A 237 -4.28 8.54 1.48
C ASP A 237 -4.96 7.21 1.81
N LEU A 238 -5.48 7.09 3.03
CA LEU A 238 -6.34 5.97 3.42
C LEU A 238 -7.73 6.17 2.82
N ILE A 239 -8.30 5.09 2.28
CA ILE A 239 -9.52 5.12 1.49
C ILE A 239 -10.55 4.17 2.08
N GLY A 240 -11.79 4.63 2.23
CA GLY A 240 -12.94 3.77 2.54
C GLY A 240 -13.72 3.42 1.27
N ILE A 241 -14.17 2.18 1.15
CA ILE A 241 -15.03 1.75 0.04
C ILE A 241 -16.18 0.92 0.62
N ARG A 242 -17.41 1.45 0.52
CA ARG A 242 -18.61 0.67 0.84
C ARG A 242 -18.98 -0.24 -0.31
N HIS A 243 -19.57 -1.36 0.06
CA HIS A 243 -20.02 -2.45 -0.79
C HIS A 243 -18.90 -3.24 -1.48
N ALA A 244 -17.64 -3.09 -1.05
CA ALA A 244 -16.50 -3.83 -1.57
C ALA A 244 -16.12 -4.98 -0.64
N ASP A 245 -16.20 -6.23 -1.13
CA ASP A 245 -15.68 -7.43 -0.46
C ASP A 245 -14.37 -7.85 -1.14
N HIS A 246 -13.26 -7.64 -0.45
CA HIS A 246 -11.90 -7.92 -0.90
C HIS A 246 -11.25 -9.03 -0.08
N ARG A 247 -12.02 -9.86 0.64
CA ARG A 247 -11.42 -10.93 1.48
C ARG A 247 -10.65 -11.98 0.66
N PHE A 248 -11.12 -12.27 -0.56
CA PHE A 248 -10.51 -13.26 -1.46
C PHE A 248 -10.25 -12.67 -2.87
N GLY A 249 -11.30 -12.59 -3.69
CA GLY A 249 -11.29 -11.79 -4.91
C GLY A 249 -11.83 -10.39 -4.62
N ARG A 250 -11.85 -9.54 -5.65
CA ARG A 250 -12.46 -8.20 -5.58
C ARG A 250 -13.88 -8.27 -6.13
N SER A 251 -14.86 -7.92 -5.31
CA SER A 251 -16.27 -8.05 -5.71
C SER A 251 -17.18 -7.03 -5.05
N TYR A 252 -18.31 -6.76 -5.70
CA TYR A 252 -19.42 -6.04 -5.09
C TYR A 252 -20.18 -6.97 -4.13
N ARG A 253 -20.39 -6.50 -2.90
CA ARG A 253 -21.29 -7.12 -1.93
C ARG A 253 -21.93 -6.04 -1.07
N GLU A 254 -23.25 -5.95 -1.12
CA GLU A 254 -23.97 -4.97 -0.31
C GLU A 254 -23.64 -5.13 1.19
N GLY A 255 -23.41 -4.00 1.88
CA GLY A 255 -23.02 -3.97 3.29
C GLY A 255 -21.54 -4.27 3.59
N ALA A 256 -20.76 -4.77 2.62
CA ALA A 256 -19.32 -4.97 2.82
C ALA A 256 -18.59 -3.63 2.96
N VAL A 257 -17.49 -3.61 3.70
CA VAL A 257 -16.62 -2.45 3.86
C VAL A 257 -15.18 -2.87 3.62
N THR A 258 -14.46 -2.08 2.84
CA THR A 258 -13.02 -2.24 2.61
C THR A 258 -12.30 -0.94 2.94
N ILE A 259 -11.18 -1.07 3.66
CA ILE A 259 -10.20 -0.01 3.87
C ILE A 259 -9.00 -0.29 2.98
N ALA A 260 -8.56 0.75 2.28
CA ALA A 260 -7.52 0.68 1.27
C ALA A 260 -6.61 1.90 1.32
N LEU A 261 -5.65 1.95 0.39
CA LEU A 261 -4.59 2.96 0.31
C LEU A 261 -4.38 3.39 -1.14
N CYS A 262 -4.30 4.68 -1.41
CA CYS A 262 -3.84 5.16 -2.71
C CYS A 262 -2.32 4.98 -2.84
N ILE A 263 -1.83 4.21 -3.83
CA ILE A 263 -0.41 3.87 -3.91
C ILE A 263 0.32 4.43 -5.15
N HIS A 264 -0.39 4.72 -6.24
CA HIS A 264 0.19 5.34 -7.43
C HIS A 264 -0.72 6.41 -8.01
N GLY A 265 -0.11 7.25 -8.85
CA GLY A 265 -0.78 8.38 -9.47
C GLY A 265 -1.76 7.97 -10.55
N ASP A 266 -2.51 8.98 -11.00
CA ASP A 266 -3.50 8.90 -12.05
C ASP A 266 -2.94 8.35 -13.38
N SER A 267 -3.86 7.86 -14.21
CA SER A 267 -3.57 7.31 -15.52
C SER A 267 -4.40 8.00 -16.60
N VAL A 268 -3.83 8.07 -17.80
CA VAL A 268 -4.57 8.48 -18.99
C VAL A 268 -5.29 7.31 -19.66
N MET A 269 -4.92 6.08 -19.32
CA MET A 269 -5.43 4.85 -19.92
C MET A 269 -6.89 4.60 -19.53
N THR A 270 -7.71 4.24 -20.53
CA THR A 270 -9.12 3.90 -20.29
C THR A 270 -9.25 2.72 -19.34
N GLY A 271 -10.06 2.88 -18.28
CA GLY A 271 -10.28 1.85 -17.26
C GLY A 271 -9.28 1.89 -16.09
N HIS A 272 -8.34 2.83 -16.12
CA HIS A 272 -7.28 3.02 -15.13
C HIS A 272 -7.39 4.39 -14.43
N GLY A 273 -6.55 4.60 -13.42
CA GLY A 273 -6.46 5.80 -12.61
C GLY A 273 -5.56 5.57 -11.39
N PRO A 274 -5.71 6.30 -10.28
CA PRO A 274 -4.95 6.00 -9.08
C PRO A 274 -5.20 4.59 -8.55
N GLY A 275 -4.12 3.95 -8.14
CA GLY A 275 -4.10 2.58 -7.65
C GLY A 275 -4.51 2.44 -6.19
N ILE A 276 -5.46 1.54 -5.90
CA ILE A 276 -6.06 1.36 -4.58
C ILE A 276 -5.73 -0.02 -4.01
N LEU A 277 -4.79 -0.05 -3.06
CA LEU A 277 -4.30 -1.26 -2.40
C LEU A 277 -5.13 -1.60 -1.16
N THR A 278 -5.59 -2.84 -1.04
CA THR A 278 -6.44 -3.27 0.09
C THR A 278 -5.63 -3.48 1.38
N LEU A 279 -6.14 -2.96 2.50
CA LEU A 279 -5.58 -3.16 3.84
C LEU A 279 -6.49 -3.98 4.76
N MET A 280 -7.80 -3.74 4.73
CA MET A 280 -8.76 -4.48 5.55
C MET A 280 -10.08 -4.67 4.81
N SER A 281 -10.78 -5.78 5.05
CA SER A 281 -12.10 -6.02 4.48
C SER A 281 -12.99 -6.84 5.40
N ALA A 282 -14.27 -6.48 5.51
CA ALA A 282 -15.27 -7.24 6.28
C ALA A 282 -16.64 -7.19 5.60
N VAL A 283 -17.51 -8.15 5.96
CA VAL A 283 -18.85 -8.29 5.37
C VAL A 283 -19.97 -8.44 6.39
N GLY A 284 -19.65 -8.57 7.68
CA GLY A 284 -20.62 -8.79 8.77
C GLY A 284 -20.95 -7.52 9.56
N GLY A 285 -20.52 -6.35 9.09
CA GLY A 285 -20.72 -5.06 9.77
C GLY A 285 -19.71 -4.75 10.87
N GLU A 286 -18.65 -5.56 11.02
CA GLU A 286 -17.63 -5.38 12.06
C GLU A 286 -16.61 -4.27 11.74
N LEU A 287 -16.58 -3.81 10.49
CA LEU A 287 -15.67 -2.78 10.00
C LEU A 287 -16.46 -1.61 9.40
N ASP A 288 -16.08 -0.40 9.79
CA ASP A 288 -16.60 0.85 9.25
C ASP A 288 -15.47 1.89 9.17
N PHE A 289 -15.76 3.07 8.62
CA PHE A 289 -14.81 4.17 8.57
C PHE A 289 -15.45 5.52 8.87
N ARG A 290 -14.59 6.48 9.21
CA ARG A 290 -14.95 7.89 9.36
C ARG A 290 -14.04 8.75 8.49
N ILE A 291 -14.59 9.81 7.93
CA ILE A 291 -13.82 10.71 7.06
C ILE A 291 -12.96 11.66 7.91
N GLU A 292 -11.67 11.63 7.67
CA GLU A 292 -10.65 12.47 8.27
C GLU A 292 -9.65 12.86 7.16
N PRO A 293 -9.81 14.03 6.51
CA PRO A 293 -9.03 14.40 5.31
C PRO A 293 -7.49 14.34 5.45
N GLY A 294 -6.99 14.37 6.69
CA GLY A 294 -5.57 14.22 7.01
C GLY A 294 -5.05 12.78 7.06
N ALA A 295 -5.91 11.77 6.94
CA ALA A 295 -5.55 10.35 7.11
C ALA A 295 -4.69 9.83 5.94
N ASN A 296 -3.38 9.99 6.06
CA ASN A 296 -2.38 9.61 5.06
C ASN A 296 -1.17 8.95 5.73
N ILE A 297 -0.66 7.85 5.14
CA ILE A 297 0.44 7.09 5.74
C ILE A 297 1.75 7.88 5.85
N ALA A 298 1.95 8.92 5.04
CA ALA A 298 3.10 9.83 5.16
C ALA A 298 3.12 10.51 6.54
N ALA A 299 2.00 11.09 6.94
CA ALA A 299 1.84 11.71 8.25
C ALA A 299 1.84 10.68 9.38
N LEU A 300 1.16 9.54 9.20
CA LEU A 300 1.03 8.51 10.23
C LEU A 300 2.37 7.81 10.54
N LEU A 301 3.24 7.64 9.54
CA LEU A 301 4.53 6.95 9.67
C LEU A 301 5.73 7.89 9.74
N GLY A 302 5.53 9.20 9.54
CA GLY A 302 6.58 10.21 9.52
C GLY A 302 7.54 10.06 8.33
N ILE A 303 7.01 9.81 7.13
CA ILE A 303 7.75 9.55 5.89
C ILE A 303 7.23 10.46 4.76
N GLY A 304 7.91 10.47 3.61
CA GLY A 304 7.45 11.21 2.44
C GLY A 304 7.33 12.72 2.68
N GLU A 305 6.35 13.33 2.00
CA GLU A 305 5.95 14.70 2.26
C GLU A 305 4.92 14.78 3.36
N GLN A 306 5.19 15.63 4.34
CA GLN A 306 4.25 15.92 5.42
C GLN A 306 3.47 17.19 5.07
N ALA A 307 2.14 17.13 5.21
CA ALA A 307 1.22 18.24 4.94
C ALA A 307 1.32 19.36 5.98
#